data_AF-A0A1B8ZU20-F1
#
_entry.id   AF-A0A1B8ZU20-F1
#
_cell.length_a   1.000
_cell.length_b   1.000
_cell.length_c   1.000
_cell.angle_alpha   90.00
_cell.angle_beta   90.00
_cell.angle_gamma   90.00
#
_symmetry.space_group_name_H-M   'P 1'
#
loop_
_entity.id
_entity.type
_entity.pdbx_description
1 polymer ?
#
loop_
_entity_poly.entity_id
_entity_poly.type
_entity_poly.pdbx_seq_one_letter_code
_entity_poly.pdbx_strand_id
1 'polypeptide(L)'
;MGRHTSIYMFNKEKAAAHLYEDLQHRTYHAGTFKKFIEDRNKEFSDDHYNISFDTILETVKNDINMITPDELFVLTLFFDEEVYPQFYNAPLSERDQYFEKLYDHSGITLLYEIPTSTVCYSYMFQYANYTHYFPLDEMKSDDGGTNILSEDFLRFNDYIILLMKRILENKLDGYDYQLTEEEEQIIDTIKTENQSTPVLFEVIEEELQFITETSATDPKGPYSQTICYAYDFLNKAIEMKLKIDIEKNSRIVIVDSY
;
A
#
# COMPACT_ATOMS: atom_id res chain seq x y z
N MET A 1 7.58 1.53 18.54
CA MET A 1 6.61 1.20 17.48
C MET A 1 6.84 2.21 16.39
N GLY A 2 6.90 1.74 15.15
CA GLY A 2 7.26 2.55 13.99
C GLY A 2 6.21 2.36 12.93
N ARG A 3 5.98 3.41 12.15
CA ARG A 3 5.03 3.42 11.03
C ARG A 3 5.26 2.23 10.10
N HIS A 4 4.21 1.55 9.72
CA HIS A 4 4.22 0.48 8.74
C HIS A 4 3.16 0.77 7.67
N THR A 5 3.55 0.71 6.40
CA THR A 5 2.66 1.01 5.28
C THR A 5 2.68 -0.15 4.30
N SER A 6 1.50 -0.63 3.93
CA SER A 6 1.33 -1.68 2.92
C SER A 6 0.13 -1.38 2.02
N ILE A 7 0.25 -1.75 0.74
CA ILE A 7 -0.69 -1.40 -0.32
C ILE A 7 -1.28 -2.68 -0.90
N TYR A 8 -2.60 -2.75 -1.02
CA TYR A 8 -3.33 -3.95 -1.42
C TYR A 8 -4.31 -3.68 -2.54
N MET A 9 -4.56 -4.71 -3.34
CA MET A 9 -5.72 -4.84 -4.20
C MET A 9 -6.37 -6.20 -4.02
N PHE A 10 -7.61 -6.35 -4.51
CA PHE A 10 -8.39 -7.55 -4.27
C PHE A 10 -9.01 -8.15 -5.52
N ASN A 11 -9.15 -9.46 -5.50
CA ASN A 11 -10.01 -10.21 -6.41
C ASN A 11 -11.31 -10.55 -5.69
N LYS A 12 -12.40 -9.90 -6.10
CA LYS A 12 -13.71 -10.00 -5.46
C LYS A 12 -14.26 -11.43 -5.48
N GLU A 13 -14.14 -12.13 -6.60
CA GLU A 13 -14.70 -13.48 -6.74
C GLU A 13 -14.01 -14.48 -5.83
N LYS A 14 -12.67 -14.44 -5.78
CA LYS A 14 -11.87 -15.29 -4.88
C LYS A 14 -12.15 -14.95 -3.42
N ALA A 15 -12.21 -13.67 -3.06
CA ALA A 15 -12.51 -13.27 -1.69
C ALA A 15 -13.89 -13.78 -1.23
N ALA A 16 -14.93 -13.59 -2.05
CA ALA A 16 -16.27 -14.06 -1.73
C ALA A 16 -16.39 -15.60 -1.67
N ALA A 17 -15.62 -16.33 -2.49
CA ALA A 17 -15.67 -17.80 -2.54
C ALA A 17 -14.78 -18.50 -1.52
N HIS A 18 -13.67 -17.87 -1.11
CA HIS A 18 -12.62 -18.50 -0.31
C HIS A 18 -12.40 -17.78 1.01
N LEU A 19 -12.09 -16.48 0.98
CA LEU A 19 -11.83 -15.72 2.20
C LEU A 19 -13.06 -15.69 3.11
N TYR A 20 -14.25 -15.47 2.57
CA TYR A 20 -15.48 -15.50 3.35
C TYR A 20 -15.67 -16.84 4.10
N GLU A 21 -15.52 -17.97 3.41
CA GLU A 21 -15.65 -19.30 4.02
C GLU A 21 -14.56 -19.55 5.08
N ASP A 22 -13.31 -19.16 4.79
CA ASP A 22 -12.20 -19.30 5.71
C ASP A 22 -12.39 -18.47 6.98
N LEU A 23 -12.83 -17.21 6.87
CA LEU A 23 -13.09 -16.36 8.03
C LEU A 23 -14.25 -16.88 8.89
N GLN A 24 -15.24 -17.56 8.29
CA GLN A 24 -16.38 -18.12 9.03
C GLN A 24 -16.03 -19.41 9.78
N HIS A 25 -15.24 -20.28 9.17
CA HIS A 25 -15.19 -21.69 9.55
C HIS A 25 -13.79 -22.19 9.86
N ARG A 26 -12.74 -21.56 9.33
CA ARG A 26 -11.38 -22.06 9.48
C ARG A 26 -10.82 -21.69 10.86
N THR A 27 -10.33 -22.72 11.53
CA THR A 27 -9.50 -22.56 12.73
C THR A 27 -8.04 -22.59 12.31
N TYR A 28 -7.30 -21.53 12.63
CA TYR A 28 -5.86 -21.45 12.42
C TYR A 28 -5.13 -21.89 13.71
N HIS A 29 -3.91 -21.42 13.97
CA HIS A 29 -3.08 -21.98 15.04
C HIS A 29 -3.68 -21.75 16.43
N ALA A 30 -4.02 -20.51 16.78
CA ALA A 30 -4.44 -20.14 18.12
C ALA A 30 -5.96 -19.86 18.21
N GLY A 31 -6.66 -19.70 17.07
CA GLY A 31 -8.09 -19.46 17.06
C GLY A 31 -8.77 -19.32 15.70
N THR A 32 -10.02 -18.89 15.77
CA THR A 32 -10.86 -18.49 14.63
C THR A 32 -10.89 -16.97 14.53
N PHE A 33 -11.19 -16.44 13.35
CA PHE A 33 -11.29 -14.99 13.17
C PHE A 33 -12.34 -14.35 14.09
N LYS A 34 -13.49 -14.99 14.27
CA LYS A 34 -14.53 -14.52 15.20
C LYS A 34 -14.00 -14.35 16.62
N LYS A 35 -13.29 -15.35 17.14
CA LYS A 35 -12.75 -15.29 18.49
C LYS A 35 -11.68 -14.20 18.62
N PHE A 36 -10.82 -14.06 17.61
CA PHE A 36 -9.82 -13.01 17.54
C PHE A 36 -10.46 -11.61 17.67
N ILE A 37 -11.51 -11.32 16.88
CA ILE A 37 -12.26 -10.06 16.97
C ILE A 37 -12.90 -9.88 18.36
N GLU A 38 -13.52 -10.91 18.92
CA GLU A 38 -14.14 -10.86 20.25
C GLU A 38 -13.12 -10.58 21.36
N ASP A 39 -11.90 -11.11 21.25
CA ASP A 39 -10.85 -10.92 22.24
C ASP A 39 -10.22 -9.53 22.12
N ARG A 40 -9.99 -9.02 20.89
CA ARG A 40 -9.55 -7.63 20.65
C ARG A 40 -10.54 -6.59 21.13
N ASN A 41 -11.83 -6.76 20.84
CA ASN A 41 -12.88 -5.87 21.33
C ASN A 41 -12.96 -5.80 22.87
N LYS A 42 -12.58 -6.88 23.59
CA LYS A 42 -12.48 -6.86 25.06
C LYS A 42 -11.22 -6.17 25.54
N GLU A 43 -10.09 -6.40 24.87
CA GLU A 43 -8.79 -5.79 25.20
C GLU A 43 -8.84 -4.26 25.07
N PHE A 44 -9.49 -3.76 24.01
CA PHE A 44 -9.55 -2.34 23.65
C PHE A 44 -10.92 -1.70 23.87
N SER A 45 -11.72 -2.23 24.81
CA SER A 45 -13.11 -1.76 25.04
C SER A 45 -13.24 -0.27 25.40
N ASP A 46 -12.15 0.36 25.83
CA ASP A 46 -12.09 1.79 26.19
C ASP A 46 -11.59 2.69 25.03
N ASP A 47 -11.01 2.13 23.96
CA ASP A 47 -10.27 2.87 22.92
C ASP A 47 -11.07 3.08 21.61
N HIS A 48 -12.41 3.08 21.68
CA HIS A 48 -13.29 3.21 20.50
C HIS A 48 -13.05 2.18 19.37
N TYR A 49 -12.34 1.09 19.65
CA TYR A 49 -12.14 0.00 18.70
C TYR A 49 -13.49 -0.64 18.37
N ASN A 50 -14.04 -0.32 17.19
CA ASN A 50 -15.40 -0.69 16.77
C ASN A 50 -15.37 -1.55 15.51
N ILE A 51 -14.58 -2.62 15.54
CA ILE A 51 -14.47 -3.57 14.43
C ILE A 51 -15.41 -4.75 14.66
N SER A 52 -16.27 -5.01 13.68
CA SER A 52 -17.32 -6.04 13.75
C SER A 52 -16.99 -7.20 12.82
N PHE A 53 -16.98 -8.41 13.39
CA PHE A 53 -16.82 -9.66 12.64
C PHE A 53 -17.88 -9.79 11.54
N ASP A 54 -19.14 -9.51 11.86
CA ASP A 54 -20.25 -9.65 10.92
C ASP A 54 -20.14 -8.63 9.77
N THR A 55 -19.65 -7.41 10.06
CA THR A 55 -19.44 -6.37 9.06
C THR A 55 -18.32 -6.74 8.10
N ILE A 56 -17.17 -7.20 8.60
CA ILE A 56 -16.07 -7.68 7.74
C ILE A 56 -16.54 -8.83 6.85
N LEU A 57 -17.27 -9.80 7.41
CA LEU A 57 -17.80 -10.92 6.62
C LEU A 57 -18.76 -10.47 5.53
N GLU A 58 -19.66 -9.52 5.85
CA GLU A 58 -20.59 -8.97 4.87
C GLU A 58 -19.85 -8.24 3.74
N THR A 59 -18.84 -7.43 4.08
CA THR A 59 -17.98 -6.75 3.12
C THR A 59 -17.24 -7.76 2.23
N VAL A 60 -16.56 -8.75 2.81
CA VAL A 60 -15.84 -9.80 2.05
C VAL A 60 -16.77 -10.56 1.10
N LYS A 61 -17.99 -10.89 1.56
CA LYS A 61 -18.97 -11.63 0.76
C LYS A 61 -19.52 -10.81 -0.40
N ASN A 62 -19.83 -9.53 -0.15
CA ASN A 62 -20.53 -8.68 -1.10
C ASN A 62 -19.58 -7.97 -2.06
N ASP A 63 -18.54 -7.33 -1.53
CA ASP A 63 -17.48 -6.67 -2.28
C ASP A 63 -16.28 -6.30 -1.39
N ILE A 64 -15.25 -7.13 -1.40
CA ILE A 64 -14.01 -6.88 -0.65
C ILE A 64 -13.33 -5.55 -1.02
N ASN A 65 -13.57 -5.00 -2.22
CA ASN A 65 -12.97 -3.71 -2.59
C ASN A 65 -13.52 -2.55 -1.74
N MET A 66 -14.62 -2.76 -1.01
CA MET A 66 -15.21 -1.77 -0.10
C MET A 66 -14.71 -1.91 1.34
N ILE A 67 -13.76 -2.80 1.61
CA ILE A 67 -13.16 -2.96 2.95
C ILE A 67 -12.50 -1.66 3.41
N THR A 68 -12.75 -1.26 4.66
CA THR A 68 -12.06 -0.10 5.22
C THR A 68 -10.60 -0.46 5.52
N PRO A 69 -9.67 0.53 5.58
CA PRO A 69 -8.30 0.25 5.95
C PRO A 69 -8.16 -0.40 7.34
N ASP A 70 -9.04 -0.04 8.29
CA ASP A 70 -9.02 -0.63 9.63
C ASP A 70 -9.50 -2.09 9.64
N GLU A 71 -10.56 -2.39 8.89
CA GLU A 71 -11.03 -3.77 8.70
C GLU A 71 -9.94 -4.63 8.07
N LEU A 72 -9.23 -4.09 7.08
CA LEU A 72 -8.12 -4.78 6.43
C LEU A 72 -6.93 -4.96 7.37
N PHE A 73 -6.55 -3.92 8.13
CA PHE A 73 -5.48 -4.01 9.13
C PHE A 73 -5.74 -5.14 10.12
N VAL A 74 -6.97 -5.25 10.61
CA VAL A 74 -7.36 -6.31 11.56
C VAL A 74 -7.33 -7.69 10.90
N LEU A 75 -7.73 -7.79 9.64
CA LEU A 75 -7.66 -9.04 8.88
C LEU A 75 -6.22 -9.48 8.64
N THR A 76 -5.31 -8.57 8.29
CA THR A 76 -3.89 -8.88 8.13
C THR A 76 -3.23 -9.20 9.46
N LEU A 77 -3.58 -8.47 10.53
CA LEU A 77 -3.09 -8.73 11.89
C LEU A 77 -3.52 -10.11 12.38
N PHE A 78 -4.75 -10.53 12.07
CA PHE A 78 -5.21 -11.88 12.34
C PHE A 78 -4.31 -12.91 11.67
N PHE A 79 -3.95 -12.75 10.39
CA PHE A 79 -3.03 -13.68 9.74
C PHE A 79 -1.64 -13.67 10.40
N ASP A 80 -1.12 -12.51 10.77
CA ASP A 80 0.16 -12.39 11.46
C ASP A 80 0.16 -13.03 12.85
N GLU A 81 -0.93 -12.98 13.60
CA GLU A 81 -0.96 -13.52 14.96
C GLU A 81 -1.42 -14.99 15.02
N GLU A 82 -2.22 -15.43 14.06
CA GLU A 82 -2.87 -16.75 14.10
C GLU A 82 -2.30 -17.74 13.10
N VAL A 83 -1.59 -17.26 12.08
CA VAL A 83 -0.94 -18.09 11.06
C VAL A 83 0.57 -18.09 11.23
N TYR A 84 1.17 -16.91 11.39
CA TYR A 84 2.62 -16.76 11.45
C TYR A 84 3.29 -17.62 12.54
N PRO A 85 2.74 -17.78 13.76
CA PRO A 85 3.40 -18.58 14.80
C PRO A 85 3.64 -20.05 14.43
N GLN A 86 2.89 -20.59 13.46
CA GLN A 86 3.09 -21.95 12.94
C GLN A 86 4.46 -22.12 12.27
N PHE A 87 5.08 -21.01 11.86
CA PHE A 87 6.31 -20.97 11.07
C PHE A 87 7.52 -20.46 11.86
N TYR A 88 7.44 -20.27 13.18
CA TYR A 88 8.57 -19.76 13.97
C TYR A 88 9.86 -20.58 13.85
N ASN A 89 9.74 -21.88 13.58
CA ASN A 89 10.90 -22.76 13.36
C ASN A 89 11.12 -23.11 11.88
N ALA A 90 10.31 -22.57 10.97
CA ALA A 90 10.41 -22.83 9.54
C ALA A 90 11.38 -21.83 8.87
N PRO A 91 12.03 -22.21 7.74
CA PRO A 91 12.78 -21.27 6.92
C PRO A 91 11.90 -20.11 6.43
N LEU A 92 12.48 -18.90 6.37
CA LEU A 92 11.81 -17.70 5.83
C LEU A 92 11.12 -17.97 4.48
N SER A 93 11.81 -18.66 3.57
CA SER A 93 11.27 -18.96 2.24
C SER A 93 10.01 -19.83 2.26
N GLU A 94 9.89 -20.77 3.20
CA GLU A 94 8.69 -21.60 3.32
C GLU A 94 7.51 -20.81 3.85
N ARG A 95 7.78 -19.91 4.81
CA ARG A 95 6.79 -19.00 5.35
C ARG A 95 6.29 -18.03 4.28
N ASP A 96 7.19 -17.36 3.57
CA ASP A 96 6.82 -16.37 2.56
C ASP A 96 6.00 -17.03 1.43
N GLN A 97 6.39 -18.24 0.97
CA GLN A 97 5.59 -19.04 0.03
C GLN A 97 4.21 -19.44 0.55
N TYR A 98 4.08 -19.67 1.86
CA TYR A 98 2.78 -19.97 2.46
C TYR A 98 1.86 -18.75 2.43
N PHE A 99 2.35 -17.59 2.86
CA PHE A 99 1.57 -16.35 2.87
C PHE A 99 1.21 -15.90 1.44
N GLU A 100 2.11 -16.04 0.48
CA GLU A 100 1.79 -15.82 -0.94
C GLU A 100 0.60 -16.68 -1.40
N LYS A 101 0.59 -17.98 -1.05
CA LYS A 101 -0.51 -18.89 -1.39
C LYS A 101 -1.79 -18.58 -0.62
N LEU A 102 -1.68 -18.20 0.66
CA LEU A 102 -2.82 -17.81 1.48
C LEU A 102 -3.50 -16.58 0.90
N TYR A 103 -2.72 -15.57 0.51
CA TYR A 103 -3.22 -14.32 -0.05
C TYR A 103 -3.82 -14.56 -1.43
N ASP A 104 -3.13 -15.31 -2.31
CA ASP A 104 -3.69 -15.65 -3.62
C ASP A 104 -4.98 -16.48 -3.52
N HIS A 105 -5.07 -17.41 -2.55
CA HIS A 105 -6.29 -18.16 -2.27
C HIS A 105 -7.42 -17.24 -1.79
N SER A 106 -7.10 -16.33 -0.89
CA SER A 106 -8.03 -15.37 -0.28
C SER A 106 -8.46 -14.24 -1.22
N GLY A 107 -7.88 -14.16 -2.43
CA GLY A 107 -8.13 -13.03 -3.32
C GLY A 107 -7.51 -11.72 -2.84
N ILE A 108 -6.51 -11.78 -1.97
CA ILE A 108 -5.76 -10.61 -1.48
C ILE A 108 -4.46 -10.54 -2.28
N THR A 109 -4.09 -9.35 -2.74
CA THR A 109 -2.81 -9.13 -3.39
C THR A 109 -2.10 -7.96 -2.74
N LEU A 110 -0.99 -8.26 -2.06
CA LEU A 110 -0.03 -7.25 -1.63
C LEU A 110 0.67 -6.70 -2.89
N LEU A 111 0.53 -5.39 -3.09
CA LEU A 111 1.15 -4.65 -4.18
C LEU A 111 2.54 -4.17 -3.75
N TYR A 112 2.64 -3.57 -2.58
CA TYR A 112 3.90 -3.10 -2.03
C TYR A 112 3.84 -3.02 -0.50
N GLU A 113 4.88 -3.53 0.15
CA GLU A 113 5.13 -3.36 1.58
C GLU A 113 6.36 -2.44 1.73
N ILE A 114 6.18 -1.32 2.40
CA ILE A 114 7.24 -0.31 2.52
C ILE A 114 8.20 -0.73 3.64
N PRO A 115 9.52 -0.84 3.36
CA PRO A 115 10.41 -1.71 4.15
C PRO A 115 10.79 -1.18 5.53
N THR A 116 10.71 0.13 5.78
CA THR A 116 11.09 0.70 7.08
C THR A 116 10.21 1.90 7.45
N SER A 117 10.07 2.14 8.75
CA SER A 117 9.24 3.25 9.24
C SER A 117 9.62 4.62 8.67
N THR A 118 10.92 4.94 8.54
CA THR A 118 11.34 6.22 7.96
C THR A 118 10.95 6.32 6.48
N VAL A 119 11.02 5.21 5.74
CA VAL A 119 10.64 5.15 4.32
C VAL A 119 9.11 5.19 4.17
N CYS A 120 8.34 4.65 5.13
CA CYS A 120 6.90 4.84 5.20
C CYS A 120 6.54 6.34 5.30
N TYR A 121 7.24 7.09 6.15
CA TYR A 121 7.05 8.55 6.22
C TYR A 121 7.38 9.25 4.89
N SER A 122 8.42 8.82 4.17
CA SER A 122 8.75 9.34 2.84
C SER A 122 7.63 9.13 1.84
N TYR A 123 7.17 7.90 1.70
CA TYR A 123 6.13 7.56 0.72
C TYR A 123 4.81 8.27 1.04
N MET A 124 4.40 8.25 2.31
CA MET A 124 3.16 8.89 2.73
C MET A 124 3.23 10.41 2.72
N PHE A 125 4.42 11.01 2.84
CA PHE A 125 4.58 12.44 2.56
C PHE A 125 4.31 12.74 1.09
N GLN A 126 4.80 11.91 0.17
CA GLN A 126 4.53 12.09 -1.26
C GLN A 126 3.05 11.91 -1.59
N TYR A 127 2.37 10.97 -0.92
CA TYR A 127 0.91 10.85 -0.99
C TYR A 127 0.20 12.12 -0.49
N ALA A 128 0.61 12.66 0.67
CA ALA A 128 0.04 13.89 1.22
C ALA A 128 0.29 15.11 0.30
N ASN A 129 1.49 15.22 -0.29
CA ASN A 129 1.82 16.28 -1.23
C ASN A 129 0.93 16.20 -2.48
N TYR A 130 0.82 15.02 -3.09
CA TYR A 130 -0.05 14.82 -4.26
C TYR A 130 -1.52 15.15 -3.96
N THR A 131 -2.06 14.62 -2.86
CA THR A 131 -3.48 14.80 -2.50
C THR A 131 -3.82 16.24 -2.07
N HIS A 132 -2.82 17.06 -1.75
CA HIS A 132 -3.01 18.50 -1.55
C HIS A 132 -3.46 19.21 -2.83
N TYR A 133 -2.89 18.84 -3.97
CA TYR A 133 -3.18 19.44 -5.28
C TYR A 133 -4.27 18.70 -6.05
N PHE A 134 -4.39 17.39 -5.82
CA PHE A 134 -5.34 16.51 -6.49
C PHE A 134 -6.21 15.79 -5.46
N PRO A 135 -7.28 16.41 -4.95
CA PRO A 135 -8.17 15.79 -3.97
C PRO A 135 -8.79 14.50 -4.50
N LEU A 136 -8.84 13.47 -3.66
CA LEU A 136 -9.30 12.13 -4.02
C LEU A 136 -10.62 11.77 -3.31
N ASP A 137 -11.39 10.86 -3.91
CA ASP A 137 -12.54 10.24 -3.27
C ASP A 137 -12.12 9.01 -2.45
N GLU A 138 -11.90 9.22 -1.16
CA GLU A 138 -11.26 8.25 -0.26
C GLU A 138 -12.09 7.90 0.98
N MET A 139 -12.04 6.62 1.36
CA MET A 139 -12.52 6.14 2.65
C MET A 139 -11.31 6.07 3.60
N LYS A 140 -11.15 7.11 4.42
CA LYS A 140 -10.07 7.22 5.40
C LYS A 140 -10.32 6.32 6.60
N SER A 141 -9.25 5.77 7.16
CA SER A 141 -9.27 5.29 8.53
C SER A 141 -8.85 6.37 9.52
N ASP A 142 -9.12 6.09 10.80
CA ASP A 142 -8.68 6.92 11.92
C ASP A 142 -7.15 6.89 12.10
N ASP A 143 -6.51 5.77 11.75
CA ASP A 143 -5.06 5.53 11.92
C ASP A 143 -4.20 5.94 10.70
N GLY A 144 -4.80 6.53 9.66
CA GLY A 144 -4.07 7.13 8.52
C GLY A 144 -4.03 6.31 7.23
N GLY A 145 -4.59 5.11 7.24
CA GLY A 145 -4.88 4.32 6.05
C GLY A 145 -5.98 4.93 5.18
N THR A 146 -6.05 4.49 3.93
CA THR A 146 -7.03 4.98 2.97
C THR A 146 -7.43 3.91 1.96
N ASN A 147 -8.71 3.87 1.61
CA ASN A 147 -9.22 3.09 0.49
C ASN A 147 -9.66 4.06 -0.62
N ILE A 148 -9.05 3.95 -1.80
CA ILE A 148 -9.11 4.92 -2.91
C ILE A 148 -9.47 4.22 -4.23
N LEU A 149 -10.10 4.95 -5.16
CA LEU A 149 -10.36 4.43 -6.50
C LEU A 149 -9.05 4.07 -7.20
N SER A 150 -9.03 2.95 -7.92
CA SER A 150 -7.80 2.50 -8.60
C SER A 150 -7.33 3.48 -9.68
N GLU A 151 -8.25 4.16 -10.37
CA GLU A 151 -7.89 5.22 -11.32
C GLU A 151 -7.14 6.37 -10.64
N ASP A 152 -7.61 6.81 -9.48
CA ASP A 152 -7.00 7.89 -8.71
C ASP A 152 -5.66 7.46 -8.10
N PHE A 153 -5.57 6.21 -7.62
CA PHE A 153 -4.29 5.64 -7.20
C PHE A 153 -3.29 5.58 -8.35
N LEU A 154 -3.72 5.19 -9.55
CA LEU A 154 -2.84 5.14 -10.72
C LEU A 154 -2.34 6.53 -11.15
N ARG A 155 -3.14 7.60 -10.95
CA ARG A 155 -2.68 8.98 -11.16
C ARG A 155 -1.64 9.41 -10.13
N PHE A 156 -1.85 9.04 -8.86
CA PHE A 156 -0.81 9.22 -7.83
C PHE A 156 0.45 8.42 -8.17
N ASN A 157 0.29 7.21 -8.69
CA ASN A 157 1.38 6.33 -9.08
C ASN A 157 2.18 6.93 -10.27
N ASP A 158 1.50 7.57 -11.22
CA ASP A 158 2.15 8.33 -12.29
C ASP A 158 2.96 9.51 -11.74
N TYR A 159 2.42 10.25 -10.77
CA TYR A 159 3.17 11.29 -10.05
C TYR A 159 4.45 10.74 -9.41
N ILE A 160 4.38 9.60 -8.70
CA ILE A 160 5.56 8.96 -8.10
C ILE A 160 6.57 8.58 -9.17
N ILE A 161 6.14 7.92 -10.26
CA ILE A 161 7.03 7.51 -11.36
C ILE A 161 7.78 8.72 -11.93
N LEU A 162 7.06 9.81 -12.21
CA LEU A 162 7.66 11.01 -12.78
C LEU A 162 8.59 11.71 -11.78
N LEU A 163 8.19 11.88 -10.52
CA LEU A 163 9.03 12.51 -9.50
C LEU A 163 10.31 11.70 -9.26
N MET A 164 10.20 10.38 -9.08
CA MET A 164 11.38 9.53 -8.87
C MET A 164 12.30 9.56 -10.08
N LYS A 165 11.76 9.53 -11.31
CA LYS A 165 12.56 9.71 -12.52
C LYS A 165 13.34 11.02 -12.49
N ARG A 166 12.71 12.14 -12.10
CA ARG A 166 13.39 13.44 -11.99
C ARG A 166 14.49 13.44 -10.93
N ILE A 167 14.27 12.80 -9.79
CA ILE A 167 15.31 12.65 -8.74
C ILE A 167 16.53 11.89 -9.29
N LEU A 168 16.30 10.78 -10.00
CA LEU A 168 17.37 9.96 -10.58
C LEU A 168 18.10 10.67 -11.73
N GLU A 169 17.38 11.38 -12.60
CA GLU A 169 17.98 12.20 -13.68
C GLU A 169 18.89 13.30 -13.14
N ASN A 170 18.52 13.91 -12.01
CA ASN A 170 19.33 14.92 -11.33
C ASN A 170 20.42 14.31 -10.44
N LYS A 171 20.49 12.97 -10.33
CA LYS A 171 21.49 12.22 -9.56
C LYS A 171 21.59 12.69 -8.12
N LEU A 172 20.44 12.97 -7.49
CA LEU A 172 20.42 13.54 -6.14
C LEU A 172 21.00 12.59 -5.07
N ASP A 173 20.99 11.28 -5.32
CA ASP A 173 21.64 10.27 -4.48
C ASP A 173 23.12 10.02 -4.84
N GLY A 174 23.62 10.64 -5.90
CA GLY A 174 24.99 10.52 -6.39
C GLY A 174 25.28 9.27 -7.23
N TYR A 175 24.27 8.49 -7.61
CA TYR A 175 24.42 7.28 -8.40
C TYR A 175 23.93 7.44 -9.85
N ASP A 176 24.47 6.61 -10.74
CA ASP A 176 24.05 6.51 -12.13
C ASP A 176 23.18 5.26 -12.33
N TYR A 177 21.88 5.48 -12.53
CA TYR A 177 20.93 4.41 -12.83
C TYR A 177 20.69 4.35 -14.34
N GLN A 178 20.60 3.13 -14.86
CA GLN A 178 20.17 2.88 -16.23
C GLN A 178 18.84 2.16 -16.18
N LEU A 179 17.80 2.84 -16.67
CA LEU A 179 16.51 2.22 -16.89
C LEU A 179 16.57 1.35 -18.15
N THR A 180 15.78 0.29 -18.15
CA THR A 180 15.52 -0.53 -19.32
C THR A 180 14.72 0.27 -20.36
N GLU A 181 14.79 -0.16 -21.63
CA GLU A 181 14.00 0.47 -22.70
C GLU A 181 12.49 0.42 -22.42
N GLU A 182 12.02 -0.65 -21.77
CA GLU A 182 10.62 -0.82 -21.39
C GLU A 182 10.19 0.18 -20.31
N GLU A 183 11.00 0.37 -19.27
CA GLU A 183 10.73 1.37 -18.22
C GLU A 183 10.70 2.78 -18.80
N GLU A 184 11.63 3.13 -19.69
CA GLU A 184 11.63 4.44 -20.36
C GLU A 184 10.38 4.64 -21.24
N GLN A 185 9.95 3.61 -21.97
CA GLN A 185 8.72 3.66 -22.77
C GLN A 185 7.46 3.87 -21.91
N ILE A 186 7.39 3.22 -20.74
CA ILE A 186 6.30 3.41 -19.78
C ILE A 186 6.28 4.86 -19.29
N ILE A 187 7.45 5.40 -18.90
CA ILE A 187 7.58 6.78 -18.43
C ILE A 187 7.17 7.78 -19.52
N ASP A 188 7.60 7.59 -20.77
CA ASP A 188 7.26 8.47 -21.88
C ASP A 188 5.76 8.41 -22.24
N THR A 189 5.15 7.24 -22.08
CA THR A 189 3.70 7.07 -22.21
C THR A 189 2.97 7.87 -21.13
N ILE A 190 3.39 7.75 -19.86
CA ILE A 190 2.82 8.52 -18.73
C ILE A 190 2.94 10.02 -18.97
N LYS A 191 4.11 10.49 -19.42
CA LYS A 191 4.31 11.90 -19.78
C LYS A 191 3.32 12.34 -20.84
N THR A 192 3.10 11.52 -21.86
CA THR A 192 2.18 11.80 -22.96
C THR A 192 0.72 11.84 -22.51
N GLU A 193 0.29 10.86 -21.72
CA GLU A 193 -1.06 10.78 -21.14
C GLU A 193 -1.38 11.98 -20.24
N ASN A 194 -0.36 12.52 -19.56
CA ASN A 194 -0.51 13.66 -18.65
C ASN A 194 -0.21 15.03 -19.29
N GLN A 195 0.03 15.13 -20.60
CA GLN A 195 0.33 16.40 -21.28
C GLN A 195 -0.77 17.46 -21.10
N SER A 196 -2.02 17.05 -20.93
CA SER A 196 -3.16 17.95 -20.69
C SER A 196 -3.29 18.42 -19.24
N THR A 197 -2.39 18.00 -18.34
CA THR A 197 -2.41 18.34 -16.91
C THR A 197 -1.12 19.08 -16.51
N PRO A 198 -0.92 20.34 -16.94
CA PRO A 198 0.33 21.09 -16.67
C PRO A 198 0.67 21.19 -15.18
N VAL A 199 -0.36 21.32 -14.33
CA VAL A 199 -0.23 21.41 -12.87
C VAL A 199 0.54 20.22 -12.29
N LEU A 200 0.42 19.02 -12.87
CA LEU A 200 1.17 17.86 -12.39
C LEU A 200 2.69 18.07 -12.51
N PHE A 201 3.14 18.59 -13.65
CA PHE A 201 4.56 18.85 -13.89
C PHE A 201 5.07 20.02 -13.05
N GLU A 202 4.23 21.04 -12.81
CA GLU A 202 4.56 22.15 -11.89
C GLU A 202 4.80 21.62 -10.47
N VAL A 203 3.88 20.81 -9.95
CA VAL A 203 3.99 20.19 -8.61
C VAL A 203 5.23 19.30 -8.50
N ILE A 204 5.57 18.54 -9.55
CA ILE A 204 6.77 17.69 -9.56
C ILE A 204 8.05 18.55 -9.46
N GLU A 205 8.15 19.65 -10.21
CA GLU A 205 9.33 20.51 -10.15
C GLU A 205 9.43 21.26 -8.81
N GLU A 206 8.30 21.71 -8.26
CA GLU A 206 8.25 22.33 -6.91
C GLU A 206 8.69 21.33 -5.84
N GLU A 207 8.18 20.10 -5.86
CA GLU A 207 8.56 19.05 -4.91
C GLU A 207 10.03 18.66 -5.06
N LEU A 208 10.53 18.54 -6.30
CA LEU A 208 11.95 18.25 -6.56
C LEU A 208 12.85 19.34 -5.94
N GLN A 209 12.50 20.62 -6.09
CA GLN A 209 13.23 21.71 -5.47
C GLN A 209 13.17 21.61 -3.94
N PHE A 210 11.98 21.39 -3.38
CA PHE A 210 11.78 21.28 -1.94
C PHE A 210 12.58 20.10 -1.31
N ILE A 211 12.54 18.92 -1.93
CA ILE A 211 13.31 17.75 -1.50
C ILE A 211 14.83 18.05 -1.55
N THR A 212 15.30 18.71 -2.61
CA THR A 212 16.71 19.06 -2.79
C THR A 212 17.19 20.00 -1.68
N GLU A 213 16.41 21.03 -1.37
CA GLU A 213 16.74 22.01 -0.31
C GLU A 213 16.70 21.38 1.09
N THR A 214 15.67 20.58 1.36
CA THR A 214 15.42 20.06 2.71
C THR A 214 16.33 18.88 3.05
N SER A 215 16.62 17.99 2.09
CA SER A 215 17.52 16.84 2.28
C SER A 215 18.94 17.25 2.69
N ALA A 216 19.40 18.43 2.25
CA ALA A 216 20.69 18.98 2.65
C ALA A 216 20.77 19.30 4.17
N THR A 217 19.62 19.54 4.81
CA THR A 217 19.53 19.90 6.24
C THR A 217 19.08 18.75 7.14
N ASP A 218 18.40 17.75 6.57
CA ASP A 218 17.96 16.55 7.29
C ASP A 218 18.31 15.25 6.55
N PRO A 219 19.57 14.78 6.65
CA PRO A 219 20.08 13.63 5.89
C PRO A 219 19.45 12.29 6.28
N LYS A 220 18.69 12.24 7.39
CA LYS A 220 17.99 11.02 7.85
C LYS A 220 16.47 11.15 7.80
N GLY A 221 15.96 12.32 7.43
CA GLY A 221 14.55 12.60 7.35
C GLY A 221 13.85 11.98 6.15
N PRO A 222 12.51 12.11 6.09
CA PRO A 222 11.69 11.56 5.01
C PRO A 222 12.12 12.02 3.61
N TYR A 223 12.59 13.26 3.45
CA TYR A 223 13.02 13.80 2.16
C TYR A 223 14.30 13.16 1.64
N SER A 224 15.29 13.01 2.51
CA SER A 224 16.52 12.29 2.18
C SER A 224 16.25 10.82 1.89
N GLN A 225 15.34 10.19 2.63
CA GLN A 225 14.91 8.82 2.34
C GLN A 225 14.14 8.72 1.00
N THR A 226 13.38 9.74 0.60
CA THR A 226 12.75 9.79 -0.73
C THR A 226 13.81 9.75 -1.83
N ILE A 227 14.92 10.49 -1.67
CA ILE A 227 16.07 10.44 -2.58
C ILE A 227 16.70 9.04 -2.57
N CYS A 228 17.05 8.52 -1.39
CA CYS A 228 17.75 7.24 -1.25
C CYS A 228 16.95 6.04 -1.81
N TYR A 229 15.62 6.10 -1.73
CA TYR A 229 14.72 5.05 -2.21
C TYR A 229 14.09 5.37 -3.57
N ALA A 230 14.54 6.42 -4.27
CA ALA A 230 13.92 6.83 -5.53
C ALA A 230 13.89 5.71 -6.58
N TYR A 231 14.96 4.93 -6.70
CA TYR A 231 14.99 3.78 -7.61
C TYR A 231 14.03 2.66 -7.21
N ASP A 232 13.93 2.34 -5.91
CA ASP A 232 12.98 1.33 -5.41
C ASP A 232 11.53 1.78 -5.61
N PHE A 233 11.21 3.03 -5.25
CA PHE A 233 9.90 3.63 -5.47
C PHE A 233 9.54 3.67 -6.95
N LEU A 234 10.47 4.02 -7.84
CA LEU A 234 10.23 4.00 -9.28
C LEU A 234 9.84 2.59 -9.76
N ASN A 235 10.65 1.59 -9.42
CA ASN A 235 10.40 0.21 -9.84
C ASN A 235 9.08 -0.31 -9.30
N LYS A 236 8.81 -0.09 -8.00
CA LYS A 236 7.56 -0.54 -7.37
C LYS A 236 6.35 0.17 -7.92
N ALA A 237 6.46 1.47 -8.24
CA ALA A 237 5.39 2.20 -8.89
C ALA A 237 5.10 1.65 -10.30
N ILE A 238 6.14 1.37 -11.11
CA ILE A 238 5.97 0.73 -12.43
C ILE A 238 5.34 -0.67 -12.30
N GLU A 239 5.83 -1.51 -11.37
CA GLU A 239 5.26 -2.83 -11.09
C GLU A 239 3.77 -2.74 -10.73
N MET A 240 3.39 -1.79 -9.85
CA MET A 240 2.00 -1.57 -9.48
C MET A 240 1.15 -1.10 -10.68
N LYS A 241 1.66 -0.18 -11.51
CA LYS A 241 0.94 0.32 -12.70
C LYS A 241 0.62 -0.82 -13.68
N LEU A 242 1.57 -1.72 -13.88
CA LEU A 242 1.40 -2.86 -14.79
C LEU A 242 0.47 -3.94 -14.24
N LYS A 243 0.35 -4.04 -12.91
CA LYS A 243 -0.40 -5.10 -12.23
C LYS A 243 -1.87 -4.74 -11.97
N ILE A 244 -2.17 -3.46 -11.74
CA ILE A 244 -3.52 -2.99 -11.43
C ILE A 244 -4.38 -2.97 -12.69
N ASP A 245 -5.49 -3.70 -12.65
CA ASP A 245 -6.53 -3.71 -13.70
C ASP A 245 -7.79 -3.04 -13.13
N ILE A 246 -8.05 -1.79 -13.53
CA ILE A 246 -9.14 -0.97 -12.96
C ILE A 246 -10.53 -1.60 -13.11
N GLU A 247 -10.72 -2.47 -14.12
CA GLU A 247 -12.01 -3.15 -14.37
C GLU A 247 -12.22 -4.32 -13.40
N LYS A 248 -11.14 -4.91 -12.87
CA LYS A 248 -11.19 -6.03 -11.92
C LYS A 248 -10.93 -5.61 -10.49
N ASN A 249 -10.12 -4.58 -10.31
CA ASN A 249 -9.65 -4.04 -9.05
C ASN A 249 -10.16 -2.59 -9.00
N SER A 250 -11.39 -2.38 -8.53
CA SER A 250 -12.00 -1.06 -8.55
C SER A 250 -11.40 -0.09 -7.54
N ARG A 251 -10.77 -0.62 -6.48
CA ARG A 251 -10.15 0.18 -5.42
C ARG A 251 -8.81 -0.41 -4.95
N ILE A 252 -7.95 0.47 -4.46
CA ILE A 252 -6.68 0.17 -3.82
C ILE A 252 -6.76 0.58 -2.36
N VAL A 253 -6.27 -0.26 -1.46
CA VAL A 253 -6.27 0.02 -0.02
C VAL A 253 -4.84 0.17 0.46
N ILE A 254 -4.52 1.33 1.02
CA ILE A 254 -3.29 1.60 1.74
C ILE A 254 -3.59 1.43 3.23
N VAL A 255 -2.98 0.42 3.84
CA VAL A 255 -2.94 0.29 5.29
C VAL A 255 -1.71 1.02 5.79
N ASP A 256 -1.92 1.94 6.72
CA ASP A 256 -0.86 2.71 7.35
C ASP A 256 -1.09 2.70 8.86
N SER A 257 -0.17 2.09 9.61
CA SER A 257 -0.32 1.84 11.06
C SER A 257 0.90 2.38 11.82
N TYR A 258 0.71 2.87 13.05
CA TYR A 258 1.73 3.56 13.87
C TYR A 258 2.27 2.77 15.07
#